data_AF-A0A9D7KWE2-F1
#
_entry.id   AF-A0A9D7KWE2-F1
#
_cell.length_a   1.000
_cell.length_b   1.000
_cell.length_c   1.000
_cell.angle_alpha   90.00
_cell.angle_beta   90.00
_cell.angle_gamma   90.00
#
_symmetry.space_group_name_H-M   'P 1'
#
loop_
_entity.id
_entity.type
_entity.pdbx_description
1 polymer ?
#
loop_
_entity_poly.entity_id
_entity_poly.type
_entity_poly.pdbx_seq_one_letter_code
_entity_poly.pdbx_strand_id
1 'polypeptide(L)'
;MIAISILITLQTLLSNSDYSKACTHDEMNTNNTFHFLMNDEPENSTTYGLGMVSFDYTTHPTIYFYTYNIKSESYLDLQPYDSIVFNNIPYNESEIISAPPYLMPAHMKMDYGLLLFKIISITKNFIEIEVNASLEQTAWVSREVCNIMLWPEFMLNVYSVEIMDTIQNPLRVVPFSHGSQLMYHAYSILQPVQIKGDWMQVILYDGNLNKLDEGWIRWRENNKLLVNYSLLC
;
A
#
# COMPACT_ATOMS: atom_id res chain seq x y z
N MET A 1 -69.46 4.13 -14.84
CA MET A 1 -68.65 5.10 -15.61
C MET A 1 -67.82 4.27 -16.57
N ILE A 2 -67.93 4.51 -17.88
CA ILE A 2 -67.55 3.55 -18.93
C ILE A 2 -66.14 3.86 -19.46
N ALA A 3 -65.42 2.81 -19.87
CA ALA A 3 -64.07 2.90 -20.47
C ALA A 3 -64.08 3.54 -21.86
N ILE A 4 -62.90 3.90 -22.39
CA ILE A 4 -62.55 3.80 -23.82
C ILE A 4 -61.03 3.83 -23.99
N SER A 5 -60.53 2.92 -24.83
CA SER A 5 -59.13 2.77 -25.26
C SER A 5 -58.78 3.71 -26.41
N ILE A 6 -57.49 3.93 -26.69
CA ILE A 6 -56.89 4.29 -28.01
C ILE A 6 -55.36 4.44 -27.79
N LEU A 7 -54.46 4.20 -28.76
CA LEU A 7 -54.33 3.16 -29.78
C LEU A 7 -52.85 3.21 -30.23
N ILE A 8 -52.22 2.08 -30.53
CA ILE A 8 -50.87 2.03 -31.08
C ILE A 8 -50.91 2.31 -32.59
N THR A 9 -50.01 3.15 -33.11
CA THR A 9 -49.80 3.30 -34.55
C THR A 9 -48.35 2.97 -34.91
N LEU A 10 -48.15 1.81 -35.51
CA LEU A 10 -46.92 1.43 -36.22
C LEU A 10 -46.94 2.06 -37.61
N GLN A 11 -45.81 2.53 -38.14
CA GLN A 11 -45.69 2.70 -39.59
C GLN A 11 -44.27 2.35 -40.10
N THR A 12 -44.24 1.41 -41.02
CA THR A 12 -43.08 0.77 -41.65
C THR A 12 -42.71 1.41 -42.98
N LEU A 13 -41.42 1.42 -43.33
CA LEU A 13 -40.84 1.35 -44.70
C LEU A 13 -39.40 0.77 -44.50
N LEU A 14 -39.05 -0.45 -44.96
CA LEU A 14 -38.61 -0.84 -46.33
C LEU A 14 -37.44 0.04 -46.84
N SER A 15 -36.29 -0.43 -47.34
CA SER A 15 -35.73 -1.77 -47.69
C SER A 15 -34.18 -1.71 -47.58
N ASN A 16 -33.29 -2.65 -47.96
CA ASN A 16 -33.31 -3.92 -48.73
C ASN A 16 -32.21 -4.89 -48.18
N SER A 17 -32.10 -6.19 -48.55
CA SER A 17 -31.28 -6.81 -49.64
C SER A 17 -29.77 -6.44 -49.64
N ASP A 18 -28.77 -7.34 -49.72
CA ASP A 18 -28.74 -8.80 -50.01
C ASP A 18 -27.59 -9.53 -49.28
N TYR A 19 -27.75 -10.84 -49.04
CA TYR A 19 -26.66 -11.76 -48.68
C TYR A 19 -26.37 -12.73 -49.85
N SER A 20 -25.16 -12.73 -50.41
CA SER A 20 -24.33 -13.95 -50.63
C SER A 20 -23.15 -13.73 -51.60
N LYS A 21 -22.08 -14.53 -51.39
CA LYS A 21 -20.95 -14.83 -52.31
C LYS A 21 -19.96 -13.65 -52.57
N ALA A 22 -18.67 -13.88 -52.83
CA ALA A 22 -17.91 -15.11 -53.03
C ALA A 22 -16.51 -15.04 -52.37
N CYS A 23 -15.83 -16.19 -52.22
CA CYS A 23 -14.39 -16.22 -51.97
C CYS A 23 -13.61 -16.15 -53.29
N THR A 24 -12.58 -15.30 -53.34
CA THR A 24 -11.52 -15.33 -54.36
C THR A 24 -10.20 -14.93 -53.70
N HIS A 25 -9.12 -15.69 -53.95
CA HIS A 25 -7.75 -15.14 -53.90
C HIS A 25 -7.70 -13.94 -54.88
N ASP A 26 -6.97 -12.86 -54.59
CA ASP A 26 -5.51 -12.88 -54.77
C ASP A 26 -4.77 -11.69 -54.12
N GLU A 27 -3.44 -11.85 -54.13
CA GLU A 27 -2.39 -10.82 -54.05
C GLU A 27 -2.04 -10.11 -52.72
N MET A 28 -0.72 -9.97 -52.58
CA MET A 28 0.00 -9.41 -51.43
C MET A 28 -0.15 -7.89 -51.36
N ASN A 29 -0.20 -7.34 -50.15
CA ASN A 29 0.55 -6.12 -49.89
C ASN A 29 1.21 -6.15 -48.51
N THR A 30 2.53 -5.96 -48.51
CA THR A 30 3.38 -5.83 -47.32
C THR A 30 3.22 -4.46 -46.67
N ASN A 31 3.65 -4.36 -45.41
CA ASN A 31 3.78 -3.14 -44.60
C ASN A 31 2.49 -2.64 -43.95
N ASN A 32 2.17 -3.22 -42.78
CA ASN A 32 1.60 -2.44 -41.69
C ASN A 32 2.47 -2.63 -40.44
N THR A 33 3.23 -1.59 -40.13
CA THR A 33 4.12 -1.50 -38.97
C THR A 33 3.32 -1.61 -37.69
N PHE A 34 3.59 -2.63 -36.86
CA PHE A 34 3.08 -2.70 -35.50
C PHE A 34 3.72 -1.60 -34.64
N HIS A 35 3.14 -0.40 -34.68
CA HIS A 35 3.38 0.62 -33.66
C HIS A 35 2.67 0.22 -32.37
N PHE A 36 3.33 -0.63 -31.57
CA PHE A 36 3.06 -0.70 -30.14
C PHE A 36 3.48 0.63 -29.51
N LEU A 37 2.56 1.60 -29.48
CA LEU A 37 2.69 2.76 -28.62
C LEU A 37 2.41 2.32 -27.19
N MET A 38 3.46 1.85 -26.50
CA MET A 38 3.51 1.82 -25.05
C MET A 38 3.54 3.26 -24.54
N ASN A 39 2.37 3.91 -24.57
CA ASN A 39 2.08 5.05 -23.70
C ASN A 39 1.62 4.51 -22.35
N ASP A 40 2.52 3.78 -21.67
CA ASP A 40 2.47 3.72 -20.21
C ASP A 40 2.93 5.10 -19.73
N GLU A 41 1.99 6.06 -19.70
CA GLU A 41 2.19 7.19 -18.79
C GLU A 41 2.42 6.59 -17.40
N PRO A 42 3.43 7.06 -16.65
CA PRO A 42 3.62 6.57 -15.29
C PRO A 42 2.38 6.97 -14.50
N GLU A 43 1.50 6.00 -14.26
CA GLU A 43 0.40 6.17 -13.33
C GLU A 43 1.05 6.68 -12.05
N ASN A 44 0.70 7.89 -11.62
CA ASN A 44 1.27 8.54 -10.45
C ASN A 44 0.68 7.87 -9.20
N SER A 45 0.98 6.58 -9.07
CA SER A 45 0.64 5.75 -7.94
C SER A 45 1.55 6.23 -6.81
N THR A 46 0.93 6.94 -5.86
CA THR A 46 1.57 7.31 -4.61
C THR A 46 1.90 6.01 -3.88
N THR A 47 3.08 5.46 -4.15
CA THR A 47 3.39 4.09 -3.74
C THR A 47 3.39 4.05 -2.21
N TYR A 48 2.60 3.13 -1.64
CA TYR A 48 2.53 2.90 -0.20
C TYR A 48 3.86 2.37 0.39
N GLY A 49 4.95 2.34 -0.38
CA GLY A 49 6.24 1.81 0.03
C GLY A 49 6.25 0.28 0.16
N LEU A 50 7.41 -0.26 0.56
CA LEU A 50 7.60 -1.70 0.77
C LEU A 50 7.23 -2.16 2.19
N GLY A 51 7.16 -1.22 3.13
CA GLY A 51 6.86 -1.44 4.53
C GLY A 51 7.36 -0.28 5.39
N MET A 52 7.67 -0.59 6.64
CA MET A 52 8.20 0.35 7.64
C MET A 52 9.59 -0.08 8.10
N VAL A 53 10.39 0.89 8.55
CA VAL A 53 11.69 0.64 9.19
C VAL A 53 11.82 1.46 10.47
N SER A 54 12.34 0.83 11.52
CA SER A 54 12.90 1.50 12.70
C SER A 54 14.41 1.29 12.75
N PHE A 55 15.09 1.97 13.67
CA PHE A 55 16.55 1.85 13.82
C PHE A 55 16.93 1.16 15.13
N ASP A 56 18.02 0.39 15.12
CA ASP A 56 18.69 0.02 16.37
C ASP A 56 19.56 1.19 16.84
N TYR A 57 18.89 2.20 17.41
CA TYR A 57 19.57 3.33 18.03
C TYR A 57 20.27 2.95 19.34
N THR A 58 20.06 1.75 19.91
CA THR A 58 20.75 1.29 21.14
C THR A 58 22.21 0.98 20.85
N THR A 59 22.49 0.27 19.75
CA THR A 59 23.86 -0.01 19.30
C THR A 59 24.42 1.06 18.37
N HIS A 60 23.56 1.79 17.64
CA HIS A 60 23.95 2.85 16.71
C HIS A 60 23.31 4.20 17.11
N PRO A 61 23.87 4.92 18.10
CA PRO A 61 23.31 6.19 18.60
C PRO A 61 23.34 7.34 17.56
N THR A 62 23.93 7.13 16.38
CA THR A 62 23.86 8.08 15.26
C THR A 62 23.44 7.34 14.01
N ILE A 63 22.33 7.79 13.42
CA ILE A 63 21.77 7.27 12.17
C ILE A 63 22.06 8.29 11.08
N TYR A 64 22.98 7.94 10.18
CA TYR A 64 23.42 8.81 9.10
C TYR A 64 22.52 8.75 7.87
N PHE A 65 22.30 9.91 7.26
CA PHE A 65 21.58 10.08 6.00
C PHE A 65 22.55 10.37 4.86
N TYR A 66 22.39 9.63 3.77
CA TYR A 66 23.22 9.67 2.57
C TYR A 66 22.40 10.09 1.35
N THR A 67 23.05 10.76 0.40
CA THR A 67 22.47 10.99 -0.93
C THR A 67 22.77 9.80 -1.84
N TYR A 68 21.85 9.47 -2.76
CA TYR A 68 22.07 8.35 -3.66
C TYR A 68 22.95 8.75 -4.83
N ASN A 69 24.24 8.42 -4.76
CA ASN A 69 25.15 8.58 -5.89
C ASN A 69 25.40 7.24 -6.59
N ILE A 70 24.57 6.92 -7.58
CA ILE A 70 24.70 5.73 -8.45
C ILE A 70 26.09 5.64 -9.12
N LYS A 71 26.82 6.76 -9.22
CA LYS A 71 28.12 6.84 -9.91
C LYS A 71 29.33 6.51 -9.04
N SER A 72 29.20 6.39 -7.72
CA SER A 72 30.31 5.90 -6.89
C SER A 72 30.31 4.37 -6.89
N GLU A 73 31.16 3.77 -7.73
CA GLU A 73 31.37 2.31 -7.80
C GLU A 73 31.84 1.71 -6.46
N SER A 74 32.29 2.56 -5.53
CA SER A 74 32.61 2.22 -4.15
C SER A 74 31.60 2.85 -3.18
N TYR A 75 30.96 1.99 -2.38
CA TYR A 75 30.11 2.39 -1.25
C TYR A 75 30.90 3.05 -0.11
N LEU A 76 32.23 2.95 -0.12
CA LEU A 76 33.12 3.54 0.89
C LEU A 76 33.24 5.07 0.77
N ASP A 77 32.85 5.63 -0.38
CA ASP A 77 33.01 7.07 -0.67
C ASP A 77 31.76 7.90 -0.34
N LEU A 78 30.68 7.27 0.12
CA LEU A 78 29.44 7.95 0.50
C LEU A 78 29.63 8.75 1.79
N GLN A 79 29.75 10.07 1.64
CA GLN A 79 29.73 10.99 2.77
C GLN A 79 28.29 11.21 3.26
N PRO A 80 28.02 11.13 4.57
CA PRO A 80 26.71 11.48 5.10
C PRO A 80 26.49 12.99 4.97
N TYR A 81 25.29 13.39 4.57
CA TYR A 81 24.92 14.81 4.46
C TYR A 81 24.19 15.31 5.72
N ASP A 82 23.66 14.39 6.53
CA ASP A 82 22.88 14.70 7.73
C ASP A 82 22.79 13.49 8.68
N SER A 83 22.18 13.64 9.86
CA SER A 83 21.96 12.53 10.80
C SER A 83 20.87 12.78 11.85
N ILE A 84 20.30 11.69 12.37
CA ILE A 84 19.64 11.69 13.69
C ILE A 84 20.64 11.21 14.74
N VAL A 85 20.73 11.93 15.87
CA VAL A 85 21.57 11.57 17.02
C VAL A 85 20.69 11.32 18.24
N PHE A 86 20.88 10.16 18.86
CA PHE A 86 20.18 9.71 20.05
C PHE A 86 21.10 9.75 21.28
N ASN A 87 20.52 10.07 22.43
CA ASN A 87 21.21 9.95 23.72
C ASN A 87 20.78 8.66 24.42
N ASN A 88 21.71 7.69 24.49
CA ASN A 88 21.50 6.43 25.19
C ASN A 88 22.00 6.54 26.63
N ILE A 89 21.13 7.04 27.50
CA ILE A 89 21.36 6.94 28.95
C ILE A 89 21.01 5.52 29.39
N PRO A 90 21.93 4.78 30.06
CA PRO A 90 21.61 3.46 30.60
C PRO A 90 20.37 3.52 31.51
N TYR A 91 19.44 2.58 31.32
CA TYR A 91 18.18 2.46 32.06
C TYR A 91 17.13 3.57 31.82
N ASN A 92 17.29 4.42 30.81
CA ASN A 92 16.28 5.41 30.41
C ASN A 92 15.73 5.12 29.00
N GLU A 93 14.61 5.75 28.65
CA GLU A 93 14.15 5.86 27.26
C GLU A 93 15.15 6.68 26.44
N SER A 94 15.45 6.24 25.20
CA SER A 94 16.35 6.95 24.30
C SER A 94 15.66 8.20 23.72
N GLU A 95 16.27 9.36 23.91
CA GLU A 95 15.80 10.64 23.39
C GLU A 95 16.56 11.05 22.12
N ILE A 96 15.89 11.79 21.22
CA ILE A 96 16.54 12.44 20.08
C ILE A 96 17.15 13.77 20.58
N ILE A 97 18.49 13.87 20.54
CA ILE A 97 19.21 15.11 20.90
C ILE A 97 19.53 15.98 19.69
N SER A 98 19.55 15.40 18.50
CA SER A 98 19.70 16.14 17.24
C SER A 98 18.98 15.41 16.12
N ALA A 99 18.26 16.17 15.29
CA ALA A 99 17.62 15.67 14.09
C ALA A 99 17.53 16.81 13.06
N PRO A 100 17.41 16.49 11.76
CA PRO A 100 17.25 17.52 10.74
C PRO A 100 15.94 18.30 10.91
N PRO A 101 15.91 19.61 10.63
CA PRO A 101 14.70 20.43 10.79
C PRO A 101 13.59 20.08 9.78
N TYR A 102 13.91 19.32 8.72
CA TYR A 102 12.93 18.81 7.75
C TYR A 102 12.36 17.43 8.13
N LEU A 103 12.86 16.78 9.20
CA LEU A 103 12.49 15.41 9.52
C LEU A 103 11.01 15.30 9.93
N MET A 104 10.23 14.57 9.14
CA MET A 104 8.83 14.25 9.42
C MET A 104 8.59 12.75 9.13
N PRO A 105 8.89 11.87 10.11
CA PRO A 105 8.74 10.42 9.97
C PRO A 105 7.28 10.01 9.74
N ALA A 106 7.06 8.77 9.29
CA ALA A 106 5.72 8.22 9.14
C ALA A 106 5.00 8.08 10.50
N HIS A 107 5.73 7.69 11.55
CA HIS A 107 5.26 7.74 12.95
C HIS A 107 6.39 8.17 13.88
N MET A 108 6.07 9.06 14.83
CA MET A 108 6.99 9.54 15.86
C MET A 108 6.26 9.71 17.20
N LYS A 109 6.54 8.80 18.14
CA LYS A 109 6.06 8.79 19.53
C LYS A 109 7.18 8.23 20.41
N MET A 110 8.14 9.08 20.78
CA MET A 110 9.35 8.68 21.51
C MET A 110 9.02 8.14 22.91
N ASP A 111 7.95 8.63 23.52
CA ASP A 111 7.31 8.14 24.75
C ASP A 111 6.76 6.70 24.66
N TYR A 112 6.70 6.13 23.45
CA TYR A 112 6.38 4.73 23.19
C TYR A 112 7.54 4.01 22.47
N GLY A 113 8.73 4.63 22.37
CA GLY A 113 9.87 4.12 21.61
C GLY A 113 9.66 4.06 20.09
N LEU A 114 8.57 4.63 19.57
CA LEU A 114 8.16 4.53 18.17
C LEU A 114 8.79 5.65 17.33
N LEU A 115 9.71 5.24 16.46
CA LEU A 115 10.21 6.06 15.35
C LEU A 115 10.22 5.18 14.09
N LEU A 116 9.32 5.47 13.16
CA LEU A 116 9.10 4.65 11.95
C LEU A 116 9.13 5.51 10.69
N PHE A 117 9.81 5.00 9.66
CA PHE A 117 9.88 5.59 8.34
C PHE A 117 9.32 4.63 7.29
N LYS A 118 8.66 5.17 6.26
CA LYS A 118 8.18 4.40 5.12
C LYS A 118 9.36 4.01 4.22
N ILE A 119 9.48 2.73 3.90
CA ILE A 119 10.51 2.22 2.99
C ILE A 119 10.09 2.48 1.54
N ILE A 120 10.94 3.14 0.76
CA ILE A 120 10.73 3.41 -0.66
C ILE A 120 11.42 2.33 -1.51
N SER A 121 12.70 2.05 -1.25
CA SER A 121 13.47 1.04 -1.96
C SER A 121 14.50 0.35 -1.04
N ILE A 122 14.92 -0.86 -1.41
CA ILE A 122 15.91 -1.66 -0.66
C ILE A 122 17.01 -2.10 -1.62
N THR A 123 18.27 -1.87 -1.23
CA THR A 123 19.44 -2.44 -1.90
C THR A 123 20.16 -3.42 -0.96
N LYS A 124 21.29 -3.98 -1.41
CA LYS A 124 22.11 -4.88 -0.60
C LYS A 124 22.58 -4.24 0.72
N ASN A 125 23.05 -2.99 0.66
CA ASN A 125 23.76 -2.31 1.74
C ASN A 125 22.99 -1.11 2.33
N PHE A 126 22.03 -0.54 1.60
CA PHE A 126 21.29 0.65 2.02
C PHE A 126 19.78 0.50 1.77
N ILE A 127 18.99 1.24 2.54
CA ILE A 127 17.55 1.39 2.38
C ILE A 127 17.25 2.84 2.06
N GLU A 128 16.36 3.08 1.10
CA GLU A 128 15.76 4.39 0.88
C GLU A 128 14.49 4.53 1.71
N ILE A 129 14.43 5.61 2.47
CA ILE A 129 13.33 5.92 3.38
C ILE A 129 12.74 7.29 3.03
N GLU A 130 11.44 7.45 3.21
CA GLU A 130 10.79 8.76 3.19
C GLU A 130 11.06 9.46 4.52
N VAL A 131 11.83 10.55 4.48
CA VAL A 131 12.14 11.38 5.65
C VAL A 131 11.18 12.55 5.83
N ASN A 132 10.44 12.93 4.78
CA ASN A 132 9.34 13.89 4.86
C ASN A 132 8.32 13.66 3.72
N ALA A 133 7.13 13.16 4.04
CA ALA A 133 6.06 12.90 3.07
C ALA A 133 5.52 14.17 2.40
N SER A 134 5.43 15.30 3.12
CA SER A 134 4.91 16.57 2.58
C SER A 134 5.85 17.27 1.61
N LEU A 135 7.13 16.88 1.59
CA LEU A 135 8.16 17.39 0.69
C LEU A 135 8.62 16.34 -0.33
N GLU A 136 8.00 15.16 -0.36
CA GLU A 136 8.42 13.98 -1.15
C GLU A 136 9.92 13.65 -0.96
N GLN A 137 10.46 13.96 0.22
CA GLN A 137 11.89 13.89 0.49
C GLN A 137 12.29 12.49 0.97
N THR A 138 13.23 11.86 0.25
CA THR A 138 13.85 10.60 0.66
C THR A 138 15.29 10.79 1.15
N ALA A 139 15.77 9.83 1.94
CA ALA A 139 17.16 9.71 2.32
C ALA A 139 17.58 8.24 2.27
N TRP A 140 18.88 7.99 2.09
CA TRP A 140 19.43 6.65 2.16
C TRP A 140 20.09 6.41 3.52
N VAL A 141 19.84 5.25 4.12
CA VAL A 141 20.36 4.82 5.43
C VAL A 141 21.07 3.48 5.29
N SER A 142 22.12 3.23 6.09
CA SER A 142 22.78 1.93 6.13
C SER A 142 21.78 0.84 6.53
N ARG A 143 21.76 -0.28 5.81
CA ARG A 143 20.89 -1.42 6.13
C ARG A 143 21.27 -2.08 7.46
N GLU A 144 22.52 -1.92 7.91
CA GLU A 144 23.05 -2.55 9.13
C GLU A 144 22.44 -1.96 10.41
N VAL A 145 21.94 -0.72 10.36
CA VAL A 145 21.30 -0.05 11.51
C VAL A 145 19.77 -0.16 11.50
N CYS A 146 19.20 -0.90 10.53
CA CYS A 146 17.78 -0.88 10.20
C CYS A 146 17.05 -2.18 10.60
N ASN A 147 15.99 -2.04 11.38
CA ASN A 147 15.00 -3.08 11.65
C ASN A 147 13.87 -2.97 10.62
N ILE A 148 13.97 -3.79 9.57
CA ILE A 148 13.04 -3.78 8.42
C ILE A 148 11.79 -4.59 8.77
N MET A 149 10.61 -4.00 8.57
CA MET A 149 9.32 -4.70 8.60
C MET A 149 8.58 -4.47 7.29
N LEU A 150 8.53 -5.48 6.41
CA LEU A 150 7.72 -5.40 5.19
C LEU A 150 6.23 -5.36 5.55
N TRP A 151 5.38 -4.81 4.69
CA TRP A 151 3.96 -4.62 5.00
C TRP A 151 3.22 -5.82 5.63
N PRO A 152 3.41 -7.08 5.18
CA PRO A 152 2.79 -8.24 5.85
C PRO A 152 3.22 -8.42 7.31
N GLU A 153 4.48 -8.17 7.62
CA GLU A 153 5.05 -8.28 8.96
C GLU A 153 4.64 -7.09 9.83
N PHE A 154 4.76 -5.87 9.29
CA PHE A 154 4.32 -4.66 9.97
C PHE A 154 2.84 -4.74 10.37
N MET A 155 1.97 -5.15 9.45
CA MET A 155 0.53 -5.28 9.71
C MET A 155 0.19 -6.37 10.73
N LEU A 156 1.05 -7.36 10.99
CA LEU A 156 0.85 -8.33 12.07
C LEU A 156 1.31 -7.82 13.44
N ASN A 157 1.98 -6.66 13.49
CA ASN A 157 2.46 -6.01 14.72
C ASN A 157 1.64 -4.75 15.11
N VAL A 158 0.66 -4.33 14.29
CA VAL A 158 -0.24 -3.22 14.66
C VAL A 158 -1.31 -3.71 15.65
N TYR A 159 -1.81 -2.81 16.50
CA TYR A 159 -2.87 -3.14 17.47
C TYR A 159 -4.19 -3.49 16.77
N SER A 160 -4.58 -2.68 15.79
CA SER A 160 -5.82 -2.88 15.03
C SER A 160 -5.73 -2.32 13.61
N VAL A 161 -6.67 -2.75 12.77
CA VAL A 161 -6.93 -2.21 11.44
C VAL A 161 -8.37 -1.75 11.29
N GLU A 162 -8.61 -0.83 10.38
CA GLU A 162 -9.93 -0.35 10.01
C GLU A 162 -10.10 -0.45 8.48
N ILE A 163 -11.25 -0.92 8.03
CA ILE A 163 -11.59 -1.05 6.61
C ILE A 163 -12.01 0.33 6.08
N MET A 164 -11.29 0.86 5.09
CA MET A 164 -11.56 2.20 4.54
C MET A 164 -12.94 2.31 3.85
N ASP A 165 -13.39 1.23 3.20
CA ASP A 165 -14.71 1.13 2.55
C ASP A 165 -15.29 -0.27 2.81
N THR A 166 -16.22 -0.37 3.75
CA THR A 166 -16.87 -1.64 4.12
C THR A 166 -17.89 -2.14 3.09
N ILE A 167 -18.29 -1.31 2.13
CA ILE A 167 -19.23 -1.68 1.06
C ILE A 167 -18.47 -2.38 -0.07
N GLN A 168 -17.31 -1.83 -0.47
CA GLN A 168 -16.46 -2.39 -1.53
C GLN A 168 -15.50 -3.47 -1.01
N ASN A 169 -15.03 -3.35 0.23
CA ASN A 169 -14.10 -4.30 0.87
C ASN A 169 -14.72 -4.93 2.15
N PRO A 170 -15.87 -5.62 2.05
CA PRO A 170 -16.51 -6.23 3.20
C PRO A 170 -15.68 -7.37 3.79
N LEU A 171 -15.85 -7.62 5.09
CA LEU A 171 -15.38 -8.84 5.77
C LEU A 171 -15.94 -10.09 5.08
N ARG A 172 -15.12 -11.14 4.96
CA ARG A 172 -15.47 -12.40 4.31
C ARG A 172 -15.10 -13.60 5.16
N VAL A 173 -15.80 -14.71 4.96
CA VAL A 173 -15.47 -16.00 5.59
C VAL A 173 -14.14 -16.57 5.07
N VAL A 174 -13.69 -16.14 3.89
CA VAL A 174 -12.58 -16.74 3.13
C VAL A 174 -11.84 -15.71 2.26
N PRO A 175 -10.52 -15.90 1.99
CA PRO A 175 -9.67 -14.93 1.30
C PRO A 175 -9.83 -14.93 -0.23
N PHE A 176 -11.03 -14.59 -0.71
CA PHE A 176 -11.27 -14.33 -2.13
C PHE A 176 -12.48 -13.41 -2.38
N SER A 177 -12.45 -12.67 -3.50
CA SER A 177 -13.42 -11.61 -3.85
C SER A 177 -14.87 -12.09 -3.99
N HIS A 178 -15.07 -13.36 -4.33
CA HIS A 178 -16.38 -14.01 -4.43
C HIS A 178 -16.79 -14.77 -3.15
N GLY A 179 -16.02 -14.65 -2.08
CA GLY A 179 -16.30 -15.28 -0.80
C GLY A 179 -17.52 -14.66 -0.11
N SER A 180 -18.30 -15.49 0.57
CA SER A 180 -19.44 -15.05 1.39
C SER A 180 -19.03 -13.94 2.35
N GLN A 181 -19.81 -12.86 2.38
CA GLN A 181 -19.62 -11.76 3.32
C GLN A 181 -19.98 -12.21 4.74
N LEU A 182 -19.22 -11.74 5.72
CA LEU A 182 -19.54 -11.93 7.13
C LEU A 182 -20.52 -10.83 7.56
N MET A 183 -21.75 -11.22 7.92
CA MET A 183 -22.81 -10.28 8.29
C MET A 183 -22.68 -9.87 9.76
N TYR A 184 -21.65 -9.10 10.09
CA TYR A 184 -21.39 -8.59 11.43
C TYR A 184 -21.22 -7.07 11.44
N HIS A 185 -22.17 -6.35 12.05
CA HIS A 185 -22.26 -4.88 11.96
C HIS A 185 -21.76 -4.13 13.21
N ALA A 186 -21.36 -4.83 14.28
CA ALA A 186 -21.10 -4.24 15.60
C ALA A 186 -19.84 -4.77 16.28
N TYR A 187 -18.69 -4.72 15.58
CA TYR A 187 -17.37 -4.92 16.17
C TYR A 187 -16.73 -3.57 16.54
N SER A 188 -15.77 -3.58 17.47
CA SER A 188 -14.99 -2.40 17.87
C SER A 188 -13.53 -2.46 17.44
N ILE A 189 -12.96 -3.67 17.32
CA ILE A 189 -11.56 -3.89 16.94
C ILE A 189 -11.50 -5.01 15.89
N LEU A 190 -10.67 -4.81 14.87
CA LEU A 190 -10.17 -5.86 13.97
C LEU A 190 -8.68 -6.04 14.23
N GLN A 191 -8.28 -7.16 14.82
CA GLN A 191 -6.87 -7.45 15.12
C GLN A 191 -6.29 -8.37 14.03
N PRO A 192 -5.25 -7.96 13.29
CA PRO A 192 -4.58 -8.82 12.31
C PRO A 192 -3.94 -10.05 12.96
N VAL A 193 -4.13 -11.23 12.35
CA VAL A 193 -3.54 -12.50 12.84
C VAL A 193 -2.89 -13.37 11.75
N GLN A 194 -3.23 -13.17 10.48
CA GLN A 194 -2.56 -13.84 9.37
C GLN A 194 -2.56 -12.99 8.10
N ILE A 195 -1.50 -13.07 7.30
CA ILE A 195 -1.46 -12.53 5.93
C ILE A 195 -1.33 -13.66 4.91
N LYS A 196 -2.12 -13.61 3.84
CA LYS A 196 -2.07 -14.53 2.70
C LYS A 196 -2.22 -13.76 1.39
N GLY A 197 -1.09 -13.33 0.83
CA GLY A 197 -1.07 -12.45 -0.33
C GLY A 197 -1.77 -11.12 0.00
N ASP A 198 -2.77 -10.74 -0.78
CA ASP A 198 -3.53 -9.50 -0.61
C ASP A 198 -4.60 -9.56 0.51
N TRP A 199 -4.75 -10.71 1.16
CA TRP A 199 -5.76 -10.96 2.19
C TRP A 199 -5.15 -11.04 3.58
N MET A 200 -5.87 -10.50 4.55
CA MET A 200 -5.54 -10.45 5.97
C MET A 200 -6.67 -11.11 6.74
N GLN A 201 -6.34 -12.09 7.58
CA GLN A 201 -7.26 -12.62 8.57
C GLN A 201 -7.22 -11.72 9.80
N VAL A 202 -8.40 -11.38 10.32
CA VAL A 202 -8.59 -10.56 11.51
C VAL A 202 -9.49 -11.26 12.51
N ILE A 203 -9.20 -11.09 13.80
CA ILE A 203 -10.14 -11.40 14.89
C ILE A 203 -11.01 -10.16 15.14
N LEU A 204 -12.32 -10.36 15.24
CA LEU A 204 -13.28 -9.33 15.62
C LEU A 204 -13.47 -9.33 17.14
N TYR A 205 -13.40 -8.17 17.79
CA TYR A 205 -13.74 -8.00 19.20
C TYR A 205 -14.83 -6.96 19.44
N ASP A 206 -15.59 -7.11 20.53
CA ASP A 206 -16.48 -6.07 21.05
C ASP A 206 -15.71 -5.01 21.85
N GLY A 207 -16.43 -3.99 22.34
CA GLY A 207 -15.88 -2.94 23.20
C GLY A 207 -15.42 -3.41 24.59
N ASN A 208 -15.62 -4.68 24.94
CA ASN A 208 -15.15 -5.31 26.19
C ASN A 208 -14.00 -6.30 25.94
N LEU A 209 -13.43 -6.32 24.72
CA LEU A 209 -12.38 -7.25 24.28
C LEU A 209 -12.81 -8.74 24.27
N ASN A 210 -14.11 -9.03 24.20
CA ASN A 210 -14.59 -10.39 23.93
C ASN A 210 -14.43 -10.70 22.45
N LYS A 211 -13.84 -11.85 22.12
CA LYS A 211 -13.79 -12.36 20.74
C LYS A 211 -15.20 -12.65 20.24
N LEU A 212 -15.54 -12.07 19.10
CA LEU A 212 -16.83 -12.23 18.44
C LEU A 212 -16.77 -13.28 17.33
N ASP A 213 -15.82 -13.12 16.40
CA ASP A 213 -15.65 -13.99 15.24
C ASP A 213 -14.26 -13.82 14.62
N GLU A 214 -14.01 -14.50 13.50
CA GLU A 214 -12.86 -14.28 12.62
C GLU A 214 -13.32 -14.02 11.18
N GLY A 215 -12.58 -13.19 10.45
CA GLY A 215 -12.87 -12.90 9.05
C GLY A 215 -11.65 -12.54 8.25
N TRP A 216 -11.81 -12.50 6.94
CA TRP A 216 -10.81 -12.08 5.97
C TRP A 216 -11.20 -10.75 5.36
N ILE A 217 -10.27 -9.80 5.34
CA ILE A 217 -10.37 -8.53 4.63
C ILE A 217 -9.27 -8.48 3.57
N ARG A 218 -9.49 -7.73 2.48
CA ARG A 218 -8.41 -7.44 1.55
C ARG A 218 -7.65 -6.24 2.07
N TRP A 219 -6.35 -6.37 2.37
CA TRP A 219 -5.59 -5.27 2.98
C TRP A 219 -4.90 -4.39 1.93
N ARG A 220 -4.73 -4.88 0.70
CA ARG A 220 -4.18 -4.14 -0.43
C ARG A 220 -4.76 -4.54 -1.78
N GLU A 221 -4.71 -3.62 -2.74
CA GLU A 221 -4.97 -3.86 -4.16
C GLU A 221 -4.25 -2.79 -4.99
N ASN A 222 -3.78 -3.13 -6.20
CA ASN A 222 -3.23 -2.19 -7.19
C ASN A 222 -2.25 -1.17 -6.59
N ASN A 223 -1.27 -1.68 -5.83
CA ASN A 223 -0.24 -0.89 -5.15
C ASN A 223 -0.77 0.16 -4.14
N LYS A 224 -1.93 -0.09 -3.51
CA LYS A 224 -2.56 0.76 -2.48
C LYS A 224 -3.02 -0.09 -1.30
N LEU A 225 -2.96 0.48 -0.10
CA LEU A 225 -3.63 -0.09 1.09
C LEU A 225 -5.14 0.16 1.00
N LEU A 226 -5.93 -0.79 1.49
CA LEU A 226 -7.40 -0.70 1.61
C LEU A 226 -7.85 -0.61 3.08
N VAL A 227 -6.89 -0.44 3.99
CA VAL A 227 -7.07 -0.42 5.44
C VAL A 227 -6.26 0.71 6.08
N ASN A 228 -6.84 1.37 7.07
CA ASN A 228 -6.08 2.13 8.07
C ASN A 228 -5.54 1.16 9.13
N TYR A 229 -4.58 1.62 9.93
CA TYR A 229 -4.01 0.87 11.05
C TYR A 229 -3.74 1.76 12.25
N SER A 230 -3.80 1.18 13.45
CA SER A 230 -3.48 1.82 14.72
C SER A 230 -2.33 1.07 15.40
N LEU A 231 -1.26 1.80 15.74
CA LEU A 231 -0.10 1.24 16.44
C LEU A 231 -0.31 1.07 17.95
N LEU A 232 -1.27 1.81 18.52
CA LEU A 232 -1.56 1.88 19.94
C LEU A 232 -3.08 1.76 20.15
N CYS A 233 -3.47 1.37 21.36
CA CYS A 233 -4.86 1.28 21.82
C CYS A 233 -5.41 2.63 22.33
#